data_AF-G0PDR6-F1
#
_entry.id   AF-G0PDR6-F1
#
_cell.length_a   1.000
_cell.length_b   1.000
_cell.length_c   1.000
_cell.angle_alpha   90.00
_cell.angle_beta   90.00
_cell.angle_gamma   90.00
#
_symmetry.space_group_name_H-M   'P 1'
#
loop_
_entity.id
_entity.type
_entity.pdbx_description
1 polymer ?
#
loop_
_entity_poly.entity_id
_entity_poly.type
_entity_poly.pdbx_seq_one_letter_code
_entity_poly.pdbx_strand_id
1 'polypeptide(L)'
;MDDIYYSPRYEDDEFEYRHVILPHALARQLPKDKLLSEAEWRRFGVTQSLGWEHYMVHNPERHILLFRRRRNFTKEDEERAKLSLMREMDAYERSRRVPNAKP
;
A
#
# COMPACT_ATOMS: atom_id res chain seq x y z
N MET A 1 -11.85 0.19 17.71
CA MET A 1 -11.27 -0.48 16.52
C MET A 1 -9.80 -0.15 16.53
N ASP A 2 -9.04 -1.00 17.21
CA ASP A 2 -7.59 -0.82 17.38
C ASP A 2 -6.80 -1.60 16.33
N ASP A 3 -7.50 -2.48 15.59
CA ASP A 3 -6.94 -3.32 14.53
C ASP A 3 -7.29 -2.79 13.14
N ILE A 4 -6.43 -3.13 12.17
CA ILE A 4 -6.66 -2.88 10.75
C ILE A 4 -7.73 -3.83 10.24
N TYR A 5 -8.79 -3.29 9.63
CA TYR A 5 -9.86 -4.07 9.03
C TYR A 5 -9.65 -4.25 7.52
N TYR A 6 -9.93 -5.45 7.02
CA TYR A 6 -9.84 -5.81 5.62
C TYR A 6 -11.23 -6.24 5.11
N SER A 7 -11.75 -5.56 4.11
CA SER A 7 -13.03 -5.95 3.52
C SER A 7 -12.93 -7.24 2.68
N PRO A 8 -14.07 -7.90 2.39
CA PRO A 8 -14.14 -8.90 1.34
C PRO A 8 -13.66 -8.35 0.00
N ARG A 9 -13.15 -9.24 -0.88
CA ARG A 9 -12.80 -8.85 -2.25
C ARG A 9 -14.06 -8.75 -3.10
N TYR A 10 -14.08 -7.78 -4.00
CA TYR A 10 -15.06 -7.64 -5.07
C TYR A 10 -14.30 -7.43 -6.38
N GLU A 11 -14.89 -7.79 -7.51
CA GLU A 11 -14.18 -7.79 -8.80
C GLU A 11 -15.08 -7.29 -9.93
N ASP A 12 -14.44 -6.75 -10.96
CA ASP A 12 -15.03 -6.55 -12.29
C ASP A 12 -14.28 -7.40 -13.33
N ASP A 13 -14.40 -7.05 -14.61
CA ASP A 13 -13.76 -7.81 -15.68
C ASP A 13 -12.22 -7.66 -15.71
N GLU A 14 -11.68 -6.58 -15.17
CA GLU A 14 -10.26 -6.23 -15.27
C GLU A 14 -9.51 -6.37 -13.92
N PHE A 15 -10.15 -6.05 -12.81
CA PHE A 15 -9.51 -5.92 -11.50
C PHE A 15 -10.29 -6.62 -10.38
N GLU A 16 -9.54 -7.13 -9.40
CA GLU A 16 -10.02 -7.36 -8.04
C GLU A 16 -9.79 -6.11 -7.19
N TYR A 17 -10.71 -5.84 -6.27
CA TYR A 17 -10.71 -4.68 -5.38
C TYR A 17 -10.91 -5.10 -3.93
N ARG A 18 -10.42 -4.25 -3.04
CA ARG A 18 -10.67 -4.31 -1.59
C ARG A 18 -10.41 -2.94 -1.00
N HIS A 19 -11.13 -2.58 0.04
CA HIS A 19 -10.74 -1.47 0.91
C HIS A 19 -10.20 -1.97 2.25
N VAL A 20 -9.23 -1.25 2.79
CA VAL A 20 -8.65 -1.48 4.12
C VAL A 20 -8.94 -0.27 4.99
N ILE A 21 -9.42 -0.50 6.20
CA ILE A 21 -9.72 0.57 7.15
C ILE A 21 -8.65 0.56 8.24
N LEU A 22 -7.92 1.67 8.33
CA LEU A 22 -6.90 1.89 9.35
C LEU A 22 -7.51 2.45 10.65
N PRO A 23 -6.96 2.08 11.81
CA PRO A 23 -7.19 2.81 13.05
C PRO A 23 -6.89 4.30 12.88
N HIS A 24 -7.70 5.18 13.49
CA HIS A 24 -7.54 6.63 13.37
C HIS A 24 -6.16 7.15 13.78
N ALA A 25 -5.45 6.45 14.66
CA ALA A 25 -4.08 6.79 15.07
C ALA A 25 -3.05 6.61 13.93
N LEU A 26 -3.22 5.57 13.10
CA LEU A 26 -2.38 5.33 11.92
C LEU A 26 -2.78 6.24 10.77
N ALA A 27 -4.09 6.41 10.54
CA ALA A 27 -4.60 7.27 9.46
C ALA A 27 -4.13 8.73 9.56
N ARG A 28 -3.87 9.23 10.79
CA ARG A 28 -3.33 10.58 11.03
C ARG A 28 -1.90 10.77 10.53
N GLN A 29 -1.13 9.69 10.35
CA GLN A 29 0.25 9.71 9.89
C GLN A 29 0.36 9.61 8.36
N LEU A 30 -0.75 9.33 7.68
CA LEU A 30 -0.76 9.24 6.22
C LEU A 30 -0.52 10.61 5.57
N PRO A 31 0.21 10.68 4.45
CA PRO A 31 0.33 11.90 3.67
C PRO A 31 -1.04 12.31 3.11
N LYS A 32 -1.31 13.62 3.10
CA LYS A 32 -2.52 14.19 2.48
C LYS A 32 -2.32 14.16 0.96
N ASP A 33 -3.27 13.60 0.22
CA ASP A 33 -3.32 13.63 -1.26
C ASP A 33 -2.22 12.83 -1.98
N LYS A 34 -1.72 11.75 -1.37
CA LYS A 34 -0.72 10.88 -1.99
C LYS A 34 -1.15 9.41 -1.96
N LEU A 35 -1.02 8.75 -3.12
CA LEU A 35 -1.06 7.29 -3.22
C LEU A 35 0.20 6.68 -2.60
N LEU A 36 0.01 5.54 -1.95
CA LEU A 36 1.09 4.85 -1.23
C LEU A 36 1.63 3.73 -2.09
N SER A 37 2.95 3.67 -2.23
CA SER A 37 3.62 2.51 -2.83
C SER A 37 3.43 1.25 -1.98
N GLU A 38 3.75 0.08 -2.53
CA GLU A 38 3.64 -1.18 -1.78
C GLU A 38 4.50 -1.17 -0.51
N ALA A 39 5.73 -0.68 -0.61
CA ALA A 39 6.58 -0.52 0.58
C ALA A 39 6.00 0.49 1.59
N GLU A 40 5.35 1.56 1.13
CA GLU A 40 4.77 2.59 2.00
C GLU A 40 3.60 2.07 2.84
N TRP A 41 2.58 1.47 2.22
CA TRP A 41 1.43 0.98 2.98
C TRP A 41 1.77 -0.22 3.87
N ARG A 42 2.74 -1.06 3.47
CA ARG A 42 3.24 -2.14 4.32
C ARG A 42 3.89 -1.62 5.60
N ARG A 43 4.60 -0.47 5.55
CA ARG A 43 5.18 0.16 6.74
C ARG A 43 4.13 0.73 7.71
N PHE A 44 2.92 1.03 7.22
CA PHE A 44 1.78 1.40 8.08
C PHE A 44 1.08 0.17 8.68
N GLY A 45 1.62 -1.04 8.50
CA GLY A 45 1.11 -2.27 9.10
C GLY A 45 0.05 -2.99 8.27
N VAL A 46 -0.29 -2.48 7.08
CA VAL A 46 -1.21 -3.17 6.17
C VAL A 46 -0.51 -4.42 5.61
N THR A 47 -1.15 -5.57 5.76
CA THR A 47 -0.63 -6.87 5.31
C THR A 47 -1.62 -7.54 4.37
N GLN A 48 -1.17 -7.79 3.15
CA GLN A 48 -1.90 -8.56 2.14
C GLN A 48 -0.90 -9.19 1.16
N SER A 49 -1.40 -10.01 0.23
CA SER A 49 -0.58 -10.60 -0.85
C SER A 49 0.10 -9.54 -1.71
N LEU A 50 1.04 -9.95 -2.57
CA LEU A 50 1.72 -9.04 -3.49
C LEU A 50 0.79 -8.48 -4.57
N GLY A 51 1.17 -7.33 -5.13
CA GLY A 51 0.58 -6.76 -6.34
C GLY A 51 -0.67 -5.92 -6.12
N TRP A 52 -1.02 -5.61 -4.87
CA TRP A 52 -2.10 -4.66 -4.58
C TRP A 52 -1.61 -3.21 -4.71
N GLU A 53 -2.31 -2.44 -5.54
CA GLU A 53 -2.05 -1.02 -5.78
C GLU A 53 -3.03 -0.17 -4.97
N HIS A 54 -2.53 0.78 -4.17
CA HIS A 54 -3.37 1.86 -3.64
C HIS A 54 -3.66 2.82 -4.80
N TYR A 55 -4.87 2.76 -5.36
CA TYR A 55 -5.17 3.40 -6.65
C TYR A 55 -5.94 4.71 -6.56
N MET A 56 -6.56 4.99 -5.42
CA MET A 56 -7.36 6.20 -5.22
C MET A 56 -7.32 6.65 -3.76
N VAL A 57 -7.12 7.95 -3.55
CA VAL A 57 -7.24 8.58 -2.24
C VAL A 57 -8.70 8.96 -2.00
N HIS A 58 -9.28 8.46 -0.91
CA HIS A 58 -10.61 8.87 -0.48
C HIS A 58 -10.50 10.01 0.55
N ASN A 59 -10.62 11.26 0.08
CA ASN A 59 -10.34 12.45 0.88
C ASN A 59 -11.25 12.67 2.11
N PRO A 60 -12.58 12.42 2.04
CA PRO A 60 -13.45 12.54 3.22
C PRO A 60 -13.07 11.57 4.34
N GLU A 61 -12.84 10.30 4.00
CA GLU A 61 -12.50 9.23 4.94
C GLU A 61 -11.08 8.70 4.70
N ARG A 62 -10.05 9.52 5.02
CA ARG A 62 -8.62 9.16 4.83
C ARG A 62 -8.15 7.86 5.48
N HIS A 63 -8.93 7.35 6.43
CA HIS A 63 -8.65 6.09 7.10
C HIS A 63 -9.04 4.86 6.25
N ILE A 64 -9.70 5.07 5.11
CA ILE A 64 -10.05 4.05 4.14
C ILE A 64 -9.04 4.10 2.98
N LEU A 65 -8.29 3.02 2.81
CA LEU A 65 -7.37 2.83 1.69
C LEU A 65 -8.02 1.93 0.64
N LEU A 66 -8.06 2.39 -0.60
CA LEU A 66 -8.67 1.68 -1.73
C LEU A 66 -7.60 0.94 -2.53
N PHE A 67 -7.70 -0.38 -2.58
CA PHE A 67 -6.75 -1.23 -3.28
C PHE A 67 -7.39 -1.89 -4.51
N ARG A 68 -6.60 -2.06 -5.56
CA ARG A 68 -6.92 -2.89 -6.72
C ARG A 68 -5.75 -3.79 -7.09
N ARG A 69 -6.03 -4.88 -7.78
CA ARG A 69 -5.03 -5.76 -8.40
C ARG A 69 -5.62 -6.35 -9.68
N ARG A 70 -4.80 -6.58 -10.71
CA ARG A 70 -5.29 -7.24 -11.95
C ARG A 70 -5.94 -8.58 -11.61
N ARG A 71 -7.11 -8.87 -12.20
CA ARG A 71 -7.85 -10.10 -11.93
C ARG A 71 -7.07 -11.36 -12.32
N ASN A 72 -6.47 -11.34 -13.51
CA ASN A 72 -5.61 -12.41 -14.01
C ASN A 72 -4.18 -12.28 -13.48
N PHE A 73 -4.01 -12.24 -12.15
CA PHE A 73 -2.70 -12.08 -11.51
C PHE A 73 -1.84 -13.33 -11.70
N THR A 74 -0.90 -13.27 -12.64
CA THR A 74 -0.05 -14.40 -13.01
C THR A 74 1.15 -14.54 -12.08
N LYS A 75 1.90 -15.65 -12.21
CA LYS A 75 3.19 -15.81 -11.54
C LYS A 75 4.23 -14.78 -11.96
N GLU A 76 4.19 -14.32 -13.21
CA GLU A 76 5.07 -13.26 -13.67
C GLU A 76 4.71 -11.91 -13.04
N ASP A 77 3.41 -11.62 -12.85
CA ASP A 77 2.97 -10.44 -12.11
C ASP A 77 3.45 -10.49 -10.65
N GLU A 78 3.35 -11.67 -10.02
CA GLU A 78 3.82 -11.89 -8.65
C GLU A 78 5.33 -11.61 -8.51
N GLU A 79 6.16 -12.14 -9.41
CA GLU A 79 7.61 -11.89 -9.40
C GLU A 79 7.96 -10.42 -9.71
N ARG A 80 7.21 -9.76 -10.62
CA ARG A 80 7.37 -8.31 -10.85
C ARG A 80 7.05 -7.50 -9.61
N ALA A 81 5.93 -7.79 -8.94
CA ALA A 81 5.53 -7.10 -7.71
C ALA A 81 6.56 -7.32 -6.60
N LYS A 82 7.04 -8.56 -6.43
CA LYS A 82 8.10 -8.91 -5.48
C LYS A 82 9.38 -8.11 -5.73
N LEU A 83 9.83 -8.04 -6.98
CA LEU A 83 11.02 -7.28 -7.35
C LEU A 83 10.82 -5.77 -7.13
N SER A 84 9.65 -5.22 -7.46
CA SER A 84 9.33 -3.82 -7.18
C SER A 84 9.38 -3.51 -5.69
N LEU A 85 8.70 -4.33 -4.88
CA LEU A 85 8.69 -4.19 -3.43
C LEU A 85 10.11 -4.25 -2.84
N MET A 86 10.92 -5.22 -3.26
CA MET A 86 12.30 -5.34 -2.81
C MET A 86 13.11 -4.08 -3.13
N ARG A 87 13.00 -3.55 -4.35
CA ARG A 87 13.68 -2.31 -4.76
C ARG A 87 13.24 -1.09 -3.95
N GLU A 88 11.94 -0.95 -3.70
CA GLU A 88 11.39 0.14 -2.90
C GLU A 88 11.86 0.08 -1.44
N MET A 89 11.88 -1.11 -0.85
CA MET A 89 12.39 -1.33 0.50
C MET A 89 13.88 -1.03 0.59
N ASP A 90 14.69 -1.51 -0.35
CA ASP A 90 16.13 -1.22 -0.40
C ASP A 90 16.43 0.28 -0.58
N ALA A 91 15.62 0.99 -1.37
CA ALA A 91 15.72 2.43 -1.52
C ALA A 91 15.40 3.17 -0.20
N TYR A 92 14.36 2.73 0.51
CA TYR A 92 13.99 3.27 1.82
C TYR A 92 15.07 3.02 2.88
N GLU A 93 15.62 1.81 2.95
CA GLU A 93 16.71 1.50 3.90
C GLU A 93 17.97 2.31 3.60
N ARG A 94 18.30 2.51 2.32
CA ARG A 94 19.43 3.38 1.93
C ARG A 94 19.20 4.83 2.32
N SER A 95 18.00 5.38 2.11
CA SER A 95 17.70 6.77 2.47
C SER A 95 17.73 7.02 3.97
N ARG A 96 17.41 6.00 4.79
CA ARG A 96 17.55 6.07 6.26
C ARG A 96 18.99 6.03 6.75
N ARG A 97 19.90 5.37 6.02
CA ARG A 97 21.30 5.20 6.43
C ARG A 97 22.19 6.41 6.14
N VAL A 98 21.77 7.32 5.26
CA VAL A 98 22.48 8.57 5.03
C VAL A 98 22.07 9.56 6.11
N PRO A 99 22.93 9.89 7.09
CA PRO A 99 22.64 10.96 8.03
C PRO A 99 22.54 12.25 7.21
N ASN A 100 21.61 13.12 7.61
CA ASN A 100 21.40 14.45 7.06
C ASN A 100 22.74 15.22 6.98
N ALA A 101 23.47 15.09 5.88
CA ALA A 101 24.60 15.94 5.55
C ALA A 101 24.00 17.27 5.07
N LYS A 102 23.64 18.12 6.03
CA LYS A 102 23.39 19.53 5.73
C LYS A 102 24.77 20.21 5.56
N PRO A 103 24.95 21.05 4.52
CA PRO A 103 26.07 22.00 4.47
C PRO A 103 25.95 23.06 5.58
#